data_AF-A0A948BY14-F1
#
_entry.id   AF-A0A948BY14-F1
#
_cell.length_a   1.000
_cell.length_b   1.000
_cell.length_c   1.000
_cell.angle_alpha   90.00
_cell.angle_beta   90.00
_cell.angle_gamma   90.00
#
_symmetry.space_group_name_H-M   'P 1'
#
loop_
_entity.id
_entity.type
_entity.pdbx_description
1 polymer ?
#
loop_
_entity_poly.entity_id
_entity_poly.type
_entity_poly.pdbx_seq_one_letter_code
_entity_poly.pdbx_strand_id
1 'polypeptide(L)'
;PTWRIRKENRLRYGKAIMVGQEIRIPLRKGGQGLFEEKRYEYHKELVEDFFAAYRVDRVTKYKVKSGDNIWTLCRNEFDLPFWLVKQYNQSLKPNGLKPSQELLIPVVSRRQTDVAAFAGKGNVGS
;
A
#
# COMPACT_ATOMS: atom_id res chain seq x y z
N PRO A 1 -2.03 2.37 -24.76
CA PRO A 1 -3.04 3.47 -24.87
C PRO A 1 -4.22 3.30 -23.89
N THR A 2 -4.43 4.28 -23.01
CA THR A 2 -5.37 4.29 -21.86
C THR A 2 -6.86 4.21 -22.23
N TRP A 3 -7.20 4.41 -23.52
CA TRP A 3 -8.58 4.39 -24.03
C TRP A 3 -9.16 2.98 -24.16
N ARG A 4 -8.34 1.95 -24.41
CA ARG A 4 -8.80 0.55 -24.57
C ARG A 4 -9.34 -0.04 -23.27
N ILE A 5 -8.66 0.20 -22.16
CA ILE A 5 -9.04 -0.31 -20.83
C ILE A 5 -10.41 0.26 -20.41
N ARG A 6 -10.69 1.53 -20.73
CA ARG A 6 -11.95 2.19 -20.36
C ARG A 6 -13.14 1.70 -21.19
N LYS A 7 -12.94 1.49 -22.50
CA LYS A 7 -13.97 0.99 -23.43
C LYS A 7 -14.39 -0.44 -23.08
N GLU A 8 -13.43 -1.29 -22.72
CA GLU A 8 -13.69 -2.70 -22.38
C GLU A 8 -14.42 -2.87 -21.03
N ASN A 9 -14.30 -1.89 -20.13
CA ASN A 9 -14.95 -1.90 -18.81
C ASN A 9 -16.23 -1.06 -18.73
N ARG A 10 -16.75 -0.60 -19.88
CA ARG A 10 -17.92 0.30 -19.95
C ARG A 10 -17.83 1.49 -18.98
N LEU A 11 -16.62 2.04 -18.78
CA LEU A 11 -16.41 3.18 -17.90
C LEU A 11 -16.76 4.47 -18.65
N ARG A 12 -17.83 5.15 -18.22
CA ARG A 12 -18.19 6.48 -18.73
C ARG A 12 -17.03 7.46 -18.54
N TYR A 13 -16.80 8.29 -19.55
CA TYR A 13 -15.83 9.39 -19.50
C TYR A 13 -16.12 10.27 -18.27
N GLY A 14 -15.12 10.50 -17.42
CA GLY A 14 -15.25 11.34 -16.22
C GLY A 14 -15.73 10.67 -14.93
N LYS A 15 -16.07 9.37 -14.91
CA LYS A 15 -16.41 8.68 -13.65
C LYS A 15 -15.13 8.27 -12.90
N ALA A 16 -14.94 8.79 -11.69
CA ALA A 16 -13.87 8.34 -10.80
C ALA A 16 -13.98 6.82 -10.61
N ILE A 17 -12.85 6.11 -10.67
CA ILE A 17 -12.79 4.68 -10.33
C ILE A 17 -13.20 4.59 -8.87
N MET A 18 -14.36 3.97 -8.62
CA MET A 18 -14.80 3.75 -7.25
C MET A 18 -13.92 2.65 -6.68
N VAL A 19 -13.60 2.77 -5.40
CA VAL A 19 -12.96 1.68 -4.65
C VAL A 19 -13.81 0.41 -4.84
N GLY A 20 -13.24 -0.79 -4.78
CA GLY A 20 -13.96 -2.07 -4.91
C GLY A 20 -14.62 -2.34 -6.26
N GLN A 21 -14.43 -1.48 -7.25
CA GLN A 21 -14.88 -1.69 -8.61
C GLN A 21 -13.94 -2.68 -9.33
N GLU A 22 -14.48 -3.82 -9.77
CA GLU A 22 -13.71 -4.75 -10.60
C GLU A 22 -13.42 -4.12 -11.96
N ILE A 23 -12.13 -4.04 -12.32
CA ILE A 23 -11.66 -3.56 -13.62
C ILE A 23 -11.02 -4.74 -14.34
N ARG A 24 -11.60 -5.13 -15.47
CA ARG A 24 -11.02 -6.09 -16.41
C ARG A 24 -9.89 -5.43 -17.17
N ILE A 25 -8.64 -5.72 -16.84
CA ILE A 25 -7.51 -5.21 -17.60
C ILE A 25 -7.43 -6.04 -18.89
N PRO A 26 -7.66 -5.47 -20.10
CA PRO A 26 -7.56 -6.22 -21.35
C PRO A 26 -6.09 -6.58 -21.60
N LEU A 27 -5.73 -7.82 -21.28
CA LEU A 27 -4.43 -8.39 -21.62
C LEU A 27 -4.48 -8.98 -23.04
N ARG A 28 -3.36 -8.92 -23.77
CA ARG A 28 -3.24 -9.67 -25.03
C ARG A 28 -3.33 -11.17 -24.72
N LYS A 29 -3.96 -11.97 -25.60
CA LYS A 29 -4.02 -13.44 -25.48
C LYS A 29 -2.61 -14.00 -25.22
N GLY A 30 -2.45 -14.81 -24.17
CA GLY A 30 -1.15 -15.36 -23.73
C GLY A 30 -0.31 -14.43 -22.82
N GLY A 31 -0.74 -13.18 -22.59
CA GLY A 31 -0.04 -12.21 -21.74
C GLY A 31 -0.43 -12.26 -20.26
N GLN A 32 -1.28 -13.20 -19.84
CA GLN A 32 -1.71 -13.31 -18.44
C GLN A 32 -0.56 -13.69 -17.52
N GLY A 33 0.22 -14.72 -17.87
CA GLY A 33 1.39 -15.12 -17.08
C GLY A 33 2.43 -14.00 -16.97
N LEU A 34 2.78 -13.35 -18.09
CA LEU A 34 3.67 -12.19 -18.12
C LEU A 34 3.16 -11.00 -17.28
N PHE A 35 1.85 -10.78 -17.24
CA PHE A 35 1.27 -9.73 -16.40
C PHE A 35 1.34 -10.09 -14.92
N GLU A 36 1.03 -11.34 -14.57
CA GLU A 36 1.11 -11.85 -13.20
C GLU A 36 2.55 -11.84 -12.69
N GLU A 37 3.51 -12.26 -13.51
CA GLU A 37 4.95 -12.19 -13.24
C GLU A 37 5.40 -10.76 -12.99
N LYS A 38 5.15 -9.83 -13.91
CA LYS A 38 5.51 -8.41 -13.73
C LYS A 38 4.83 -7.76 -12.52
N ARG A 39 3.57 -8.13 -12.26
CA ARG A 39 2.83 -7.65 -11.09
C ARG A 39 3.47 -8.17 -9.80
N TYR A 40 3.90 -9.42 -9.80
CA TYR A 40 4.58 -10.04 -8.67
C TYR A 40 5.94 -9.38 -8.42
N GLU A 41 6.78 -9.23 -9.46
CA GLU A 41 8.09 -8.58 -9.36
C GLU A 41 7.97 -7.15 -8.83
N TYR A 42 7.11 -6.34 -9.45
CA TYR A 42 6.88 -4.96 -8.99
C TYR A 42 6.37 -4.89 -7.56
N HIS A 43 5.47 -5.80 -7.16
CA HIS A 43 4.99 -5.83 -5.78
C HIS A 43 6.08 -6.25 -4.81
N LYS A 44 6.93 -7.20 -5.20
CA LYS A 44 8.07 -7.68 -4.41
C LYS A 44 9.09 -6.57 -4.18
N GLU A 45 9.49 -5.86 -5.23
CA GLU A 45 10.40 -4.70 -5.13
C GLU A 45 9.87 -3.66 -4.15
N LEU A 46 8.58 -3.27 -4.27
CA LEU A 46 7.95 -2.32 -3.34
C LEU A 46 7.97 -2.79 -1.89
N VAL A 47 7.75 -4.08 -1.66
CA VAL A 47 7.77 -4.67 -0.31
C VAL A 47 9.19 -4.66 0.25
N GLU A 48 10.17 -5.07 -0.54
CA GLU A 48 11.59 -5.10 -0.16
C GLU A 48 12.10 -3.68 0.16
N ASP A 49 11.85 -2.70 -0.70
CA ASP A 49 12.23 -1.30 -0.48
C ASP A 49 11.59 -0.72 0.79
N PHE A 50 10.31 -1.03 1.02
CA PHE A 50 9.61 -0.59 2.22
C PHE A 50 10.26 -1.17 3.48
N PHE A 51 10.53 -2.47 3.53
CA PHE A 51 11.14 -3.10 4.69
C PHE A 51 12.64 -2.84 4.83
N ALA A 52 13.31 -2.40 3.76
CA ALA A 52 14.68 -1.90 3.84
C ALA A 52 14.74 -0.56 4.60
N ALA A 53 13.76 0.33 4.37
CA ALA A 53 13.71 1.65 4.99
C ALA A 53 12.91 1.70 6.31
N TYR A 54 11.95 0.80 6.51
CA TYR A 54 11.01 0.80 7.64
C TYR A 54 10.97 -0.54 8.35
N ARG A 55 10.60 -0.52 9.63
CA ARG A 55 10.29 -1.71 10.42
C ARG A 55 8.91 -1.58 11.05
N VAL A 56 8.20 -2.69 11.20
CA VAL A 56 6.94 -2.72 11.95
C VAL A 56 7.29 -2.89 13.43
N ASP A 57 6.99 -1.88 14.25
CA ASP A 57 7.29 -1.93 15.69
C ASP A 57 6.19 -2.63 16.48
N ARG A 58 4.94 -2.36 16.12
CA ARG A 58 3.76 -2.91 16.80
C ARG A 58 2.54 -2.85 15.89
N VAL A 59 1.48 -3.53 16.31
CA VAL A 59 0.17 -3.45 15.65
C VAL A 59 -0.82 -2.82 16.63
N THR A 60 -1.55 -1.81 16.17
CA THR A 60 -2.60 -1.13 16.94
C THR A 60 -3.96 -1.50 16.39
N LYS A 61 -4.98 -1.43 17.26
CA LYS A 61 -6.37 -1.58 16.85
C LYS A 61 -6.98 -0.20 16.60
N TYR A 62 -7.56 -0.03 15.42
CA TYR A 62 -8.34 1.16 15.08
C TYR A 62 -9.82 0.80 14.94
N LYS A 63 -10.69 1.53 15.63
CA LYS A 63 -12.12 1.36 15.53
C LYS A 63 -12.67 2.29 14.45
N VAL A 64 -13.18 1.70 13.38
CA VAL A 64 -13.74 2.41 12.23
C VAL A 64 -14.91 3.28 12.66
N LYS A 65 -14.87 4.57 12.28
CA LYS A 65 -15.95 5.53 12.48
C LYS A 65 -16.89 5.54 11.28
N SER A 66 -18.09 6.06 11.49
CA SER A 66 -19.05 6.22 10.39
C SER A 66 -18.51 7.23 9.37
N GLY A 67 -18.48 6.84 8.09
CA GLY A 67 -17.93 7.65 7.00
C GLY A 67 -16.45 7.42 6.69
N ASP A 68 -15.75 6.59 7.46
CA ASP A 68 -14.36 6.26 7.18
C ASP A 68 -14.20 5.49 5.88
N ASN A 69 -13.14 5.83 5.15
CA ASN A 69 -12.71 5.14 3.94
C ASN A 69 -11.30 4.62 4.15
N ILE A 70 -11.07 3.32 3.90
CA ILE A 70 -9.78 2.69 4.13
C ILE A 70 -8.64 3.39 3.37
N TRP A 71 -8.89 3.92 2.19
CA TRP A 71 -7.86 4.62 1.41
C TRP A 71 -7.47 5.94 2.04
N THR A 72 -8.46 6.69 2.52
CA THR A 72 -8.23 7.94 3.25
C THR A 72 -7.54 7.66 4.58
N LEU A 73 -7.95 6.61 5.31
CA LEU A 73 -7.28 6.20 6.54
C LEU A 73 -5.82 5.84 6.28
N CYS A 74 -5.54 4.99 5.30
CA CYS A 74 -4.18 4.60 4.93
C CYS A 74 -3.32 5.80 4.57
N ARG A 75 -3.81 6.71 3.73
CA ARG A 75 -3.03 7.83 3.21
C ARG A 75 -2.93 9.02 4.18
N ASN A 76 -4.04 9.41 4.78
CA ASN A 76 -4.14 10.67 5.52
C ASN A 76 -3.94 10.48 7.03
N GLU A 77 -4.37 9.34 7.58
CA GLU A 77 -4.31 9.12 9.04
C GLU A 77 -3.07 8.31 9.45
N PHE A 78 -2.69 7.30 8.66
CA PHE A 78 -1.62 6.37 9.02
C PHE A 78 -0.34 6.53 8.21
N ASP A 79 -0.41 7.18 7.05
CA ASP A 79 0.68 7.25 6.07
C ASP A 79 1.27 5.86 5.75
N LEU A 80 0.39 4.87 5.57
CA LEU A 80 0.72 3.48 5.29
C LEU A 80 0.25 3.06 3.90
N PRO A 81 1.00 2.18 3.22
CA PRO A 81 0.52 1.60 1.99
C PRO A 81 -0.65 0.64 2.24
N PHE A 82 -1.65 0.68 1.36
CA PHE A 82 -2.85 -0.16 1.47
C PHE A 82 -2.53 -1.67 1.54
N TRP A 83 -1.53 -2.14 0.78
CA TRP A 83 -1.14 -3.55 0.77
C TRP A 83 -0.71 -4.03 2.16
N LEU A 84 -0.05 -3.17 2.94
CA LEU A 84 0.43 -3.51 4.27
C LEU A 84 -0.76 -3.64 5.22
N VAL A 85 -1.68 -2.67 5.22
CA VAL A 85 -2.90 -2.76 6.04
C VAL A 85 -3.77 -3.96 5.63
N LYS A 86 -3.88 -4.26 4.34
CA LYS A 86 -4.61 -5.43 3.83
C LYS A 86 -3.98 -6.76 4.29
N GLN A 87 -2.65 -6.83 4.40
CA GLN A 87 -1.95 -8.03 4.88
C GLN A 87 -2.33 -8.38 6.32
N TYR A 88 -2.47 -7.37 7.19
CA TYR A 88 -2.93 -7.57 8.58
C TYR A 88 -4.45 -7.75 8.69
N ASN A 89 -5.22 -7.37 7.66
CA ASN A 89 -6.68 -7.47 7.64
C ASN A 89 -7.16 -8.26 6.42
N GLN A 90 -6.90 -9.57 6.37
CA GLN A 90 -7.22 -10.39 5.21
C GLN A 90 -8.72 -10.35 4.84
N SER A 91 -9.61 -10.24 5.84
CA SER A 91 -11.07 -10.12 5.67
C SER A 91 -11.55 -8.71 5.28
N LEU A 92 -10.66 -7.71 5.22
CA LEU A 92 -11.00 -6.33 4.89
C LEU A 92 -11.61 -6.22 3.49
N LYS A 93 -12.82 -5.64 3.43
CA LYS A 93 -13.44 -5.26 2.16
C LYS A 93 -13.13 -3.78 1.86
N PRO A 94 -12.49 -3.46 0.73
CA PRO A 94 -12.12 -2.07 0.40
C PRO A 94 -13.29 -1.09 0.39
N ASN A 95 -14.49 -1.57 0.03
CA ASN A 95 -15.74 -0.79 -0.05
C ASN A 95 -16.71 -1.00 1.10
N GLY A 96 -16.36 -1.86 2.05
CA GLY A 96 -17.30 -2.41 3.02
C GLY A 96 -16.84 -2.21 4.44
N LEU A 97 -16.16 -1.09 4.73
CA LEU A 97 -15.82 -0.73 6.11
C LEU A 97 -17.11 -0.51 6.88
N LYS A 98 -17.32 -1.33 7.92
CA LYS A 98 -18.47 -1.20 8.81
C LYS A 98 -18.09 -0.29 9.99
N PRO A 99 -18.97 0.62 10.42
CA PRO A 99 -18.77 1.35 11.66
C PRO A 99 -18.55 0.37 12.83
N SER A 100 -17.67 0.73 13.76
CA SER A 100 -17.22 -0.11 14.88
C SER A 100 -16.42 -1.37 14.51
N GLN A 101 -16.09 -1.59 13.23
CA GLN A 101 -15.16 -2.64 12.85
C GLN A 101 -13.76 -2.34 13.42
N GLU A 102 -13.10 -3.34 13.99
CA GLU A 102 -11.69 -3.24 14.40
C GLU A 102 -10.78 -3.52 13.18
N LEU A 103 -9.84 -2.61 12.94
CA LEU A 103 -8.76 -2.79 11.98
C LEU A 103 -7.44 -2.93 12.72
N LEU A 104 -6.62 -3.87 12.27
CA LEU A 104 -5.24 -4.05 12.70
C LEU A 104 -4.35 -3.13 11.86
N ILE A 105 -3.86 -2.05 12.45
CA ILE A 105 -3.02 -1.06 11.79
C ILE A 105 -1.56 -1.26 12.26
N PRO A 106 -0.64 -1.65 11.39
CA PRO A 106 0.77 -1.76 11.75
C PRO A 106 1.38 -0.38 11.92
N VAL A 107 2.05 -0.13 13.04
CA VAL A 107 2.83 1.08 13.27
C VAL A 107 4.25 0.81 12.81
N VAL A 108 4.73 1.63 11.88
CA VAL A 108 6.08 1.52 11.34
C VAL A 108 6.95 2.68 11.80
N SER A 109 8.21 2.40 12.07
CA SER A 109 9.24 3.42 12.23
C SER A 109 10.27 3.28 11.12
N ARG A 110 10.84 4.43 10.73
CA ARG A 110 12.00 4.44 9.85
C ARG A 110 13.14 3.72 10.57
N ARG A 111 13.78 2.78 9.89
CA ARG A 111 15.03 2.21 10.38
C ARG A 111 16.02 3.36 10.50
N GLN A 112 16.46 3.64 11.72
CA GLN A 112 17.58 4.54 11.94
C GLN A 112 18.81 3.79 11.43
N THR A 113 19.21 4.11 10.20
CA THR A 113 20.57 3.78 9.77
C THR A 113 21.44 4.70 10.60
N ASP A 114 22.23 4.16 11.52
CA ASP A 114 23.18 4.91 12.33
C ASP A 114 24.28 5.50 11.43
N VAL A 115 23.96 6.56 10.67
CA VAL A 115 24.95 7.40 9.98
C VAL A 115 25.75 8.27 10.96
N ALA A 116 25.39 8.25 12.25
CA ALA A 116 26.12 8.94 13.31
C ALA A 116 27.45 8.25 13.72
N ALA A 117 27.73 7.02 13.27
CA ALA A 117 28.97 6.32 13.62
C ALA A 117 30.22 6.78 12.85
N PHE A 118 30.08 7.63 11.82
CA PHE A 118 31.22 8.09 11.00
C PHE A 118 31.75 9.50 11.34
N ALA A 119 31.12 10.25 12.26
CA ALA A 119 31.54 11.62 12.61
C ALA A 119 32.35 11.72 13.93
N GLY A 120 33.13 10.68 14.26
CA GLY A 120 33.75 10.54 15.58
C GLY A 120 35.16 9.96 15.60
N LYS A 121 36.05 10.33 14.67
CA LYS A 121 37.51 10.20 14.86
C LYS A 121 38.25 11.36 14.19
N GLY A 122 38.61 12.34 15.02
CA GLY A 122 39.42 13.49 14.63
C GLY A 122 39.93 14.24 15.86
N ASN A 123 40.55 13.51 16.79
CA ASN A 123 41.37 14.10 17.84
C ASN A 123 42.83 13.68 17.61
N VAL A 124 43.67 14.62 17.15
CA VAL A 124 45.10 14.78 17.42
C VAL A 124 45.34 16.29 17.18
N GLY A 125 45.75 17.14 18.10
CA GLY A 125 46.66 16.94 19.23
C GLY A 125 47.92 17.76 18.93
N SER A 126 48.08 18.87 19.67
CA SER A 126 49.27 19.72 19.94
C SER A 126 49.04 21.19 19.61
#